data_AF-A0A353MD28-F1
#
_entry.id   AF-A0A353MD28-F1
#
_cell.length_a   1.000
_cell.length_b   1.000
_cell.length_c   1.000
_cell.angle_alpha   90.00
_cell.angle_beta   90.00
_cell.angle_gamma   90.00
#
_symmetry.space_group_name_H-M   'P 1'
#
loop_
_entity.id
_entity.type
_entity.pdbx_description
1 polymer ?
#
loop_
_entity_poly.entity_id
_entity_poly.type
_entity_poly.pdbx_seq_one_letter_code
_entity_poly.pdbx_strand_id
1 'polypeptide(L)'
;MPFNILVESNCNKKCSYCFGREISETSTQQRISVKAFRELVDSISKDGITSVGVTGGEPTVHPEILELVDVALSAGLKAVIKTNGLWDKTFRQELTRRHPDCLAYLISILPQQDYHQTEWATLLSTLGSIPAASLTLGITLSSPDFYYDHLLEAVRVSGAKRVRWSLAHPIAGELSSTITFVPILEYRQYSERIVRMVEDLSKYGVECIGDHCSILCMWTDDQLGRIVRAGGSIVTTCEPTVDFLPDKKAVFCLPMSSVANVSLEDIGGPGRAVAYFDRIADILKRHNLPFEECGDCVHFTTNRCHGGCLAHRQWGDGIIGATLKTWSVKEDGSKVFRFRENIIIGKYQAINGNEEEILVSDTQSNLTFQASEDLLTLAHLFDGRTTISECIQIMANNIEGIEAEDLQDEVDQFLFTAWMHNLLEEVL
;
A
#
# COMPACT_ATOMS: atom_id res chain seq x y z
N MET A 1 -10.58 -4.54 -6.17
CA MET A 1 -9.79 -4.57 -7.42
C MET A 1 -8.34 -4.55 -7.01
N PRO A 2 -7.66 -5.69 -7.02
CA PRO A 2 -6.36 -5.78 -6.36
C PRO A 2 -5.23 -5.21 -7.20
N PHE A 3 -5.42 -4.95 -8.50
CA PHE A 3 -4.34 -4.58 -9.44
C PHE A 3 -4.60 -3.23 -10.11
N ASN A 4 -3.60 -2.36 -10.07
CA ASN A 4 -3.55 -1.14 -10.86
C ASN A 4 -2.24 -1.08 -11.66
N ILE A 5 -2.29 -0.44 -12.82
CA ILE A 5 -1.10 -0.15 -13.63
C ILE A 5 -0.95 1.36 -13.68
N LEU A 6 0.20 1.83 -13.20
CA LEU A 6 0.60 3.22 -13.30
C LEU A 6 1.14 3.47 -14.70
N VAL A 7 0.36 4.16 -15.54
CA VAL A 7 0.70 4.36 -16.95
C VAL A 7 1.46 5.66 -17.20
N GLU A 8 1.23 6.67 -16.36
CA GLU A 8 1.74 8.02 -16.53
C GLU A 8 1.99 8.67 -15.17
N SER A 9 3.21 9.10 -14.89
CA SER A 9 3.57 9.78 -13.64
C SER A 9 3.21 11.28 -13.67
N ASN A 10 3.12 11.89 -14.85
CA ASN A 10 2.76 13.31 -14.95
C ASN A 10 1.28 13.56 -14.61
N CYS A 11 1.00 14.74 -14.06
CA CYS A 11 -0.35 15.17 -13.74
C CYS A 11 -0.55 16.65 -14.08
N ASN A 12 -1.73 17.00 -14.58
CA ASN A 12 -2.17 18.39 -14.77
C ASN A 12 -2.72 19.03 -13.47
N LYS A 13 -2.69 18.32 -12.35
CA LYS A 13 -3.05 18.80 -11.00
C LYS A 13 -1.90 18.56 -10.02
N LYS A 14 -1.90 19.31 -8.91
CA LYS A 14 -0.87 19.26 -7.86
C LYS A 14 -1.49 19.17 -6.47
N CYS A 15 -2.32 18.15 -6.25
CA CYS A 15 -3.01 17.95 -4.97
C CYS A 15 -1.99 17.84 -3.81
N SER A 16 -2.31 18.44 -2.66
CA SER A 16 -1.41 18.45 -1.51
C SER A 16 -1.23 17.07 -0.85
N TYR A 17 -2.18 16.16 -1.04
CA TYR A 17 -2.19 14.80 -0.50
C TYR A 17 -1.77 13.74 -1.54
N CYS A 18 -1.15 14.13 -2.66
CA CYS A 18 -0.88 13.22 -3.78
C CYS A 18 0.35 12.33 -3.54
N PHE A 19 0.14 11.00 -3.59
CA PHE A 19 1.24 10.03 -3.55
C PHE A 19 2.09 9.99 -4.83
N GLY A 20 1.48 10.36 -5.97
CA GLY A 20 2.12 10.24 -7.28
C GLY A 20 3.34 11.16 -7.49
N ARG A 21 3.52 12.19 -6.64
CA ARG A 21 4.66 13.12 -6.76
C ARG A 21 5.99 12.42 -6.46
N GLU A 22 6.08 11.67 -5.38
CA GLU A 22 7.31 10.97 -5.00
C GLU A 22 7.65 9.86 -6.00
N ILE A 23 6.63 9.13 -6.48
CA ILE A 23 6.81 8.11 -7.52
C ILE A 23 7.32 8.74 -8.83
N SER A 24 6.85 9.95 -9.16
CA SER A 24 7.37 10.69 -10.32
C SER A 24 8.82 11.16 -10.12
N GLU A 25 9.27 11.37 -8.88
CA GLU A 25 10.64 11.82 -8.59
C GLU A 25 11.63 10.65 -8.48
N THR A 26 11.16 9.48 -8.04
CA THR A 26 11.99 8.28 -7.79
C THR A 26 12.00 7.27 -8.93
N SER A 27 10.98 7.28 -9.80
CA SER A 27 10.91 6.35 -10.93
C SER A 27 11.89 6.72 -12.06
N THR A 28 12.65 5.73 -12.53
CA THR A 28 13.52 5.85 -13.71
C THR A 28 12.72 6.00 -15.01
N GLN A 29 11.45 5.57 -15.00
CA GLN A 29 10.55 5.63 -16.15
C GLN A 29 9.22 6.27 -15.78
N GLN A 30 8.94 7.43 -16.40
CA GLN A 30 7.77 8.25 -16.11
C GLN A 30 6.50 7.78 -16.84
N ARG A 31 6.65 6.94 -17.86
CA ARG A 31 5.57 6.54 -18.77
C ARG A 31 5.75 5.11 -19.24
N ILE A 32 4.71 4.29 -19.18
CA ILE A 32 4.74 2.94 -19.73
C ILE A 32 4.58 2.97 -21.25
N SER A 33 5.32 2.14 -21.99
CA SER A 33 5.06 1.98 -23.42
C SER A 33 3.87 1.06 -23.66
N VAL A 34 3.18 1.20 -24.80
CA VAL A 34 2.11 0.27 -25.21
C VAL A 34 2.59 -1.18 -25.21
N LYS A 35 3.84 -1.42 -25.64
CA LYS A 35 4.45 -2.76 -25.64
C LYS A 35 4.56 -3.33 -24.22
N ALA A 36 5.15 -2.57 -23.28
CA ALA A 36 5.31 -3.01 -21.91
C ALA A 36 3.96 -3.19 -21.20
N PHE A 37 3.00 -2.31 -21.47
CA PHE A 37 1.64 -2.43 -20.97
C PHE A 37 0.96 -3.71 -21.47
N ARG A 38 1.11 -4.03 -22.77
CA ARG A 38 0.59 -5.28 -23.36
C ARG A 38 1.22 -6.51 -22.71
N GLU A 39 2.54 -6.54 -22.55
CA GLU A 39 3.23 -7.66 -21.90
C GLU A 39 2.70 -7.89 -20.47
N LEU A 40 2.50 -6.81 -19.71
CA LEU A 40 1.95 -6.88 -18.36
C LEU A 40 0.49 -7.36 -18.34
N VAL A 41 -0.37 -6.80 -19.20
CA VAL A 41 -1.78 -7.20 -19.35
C VAL A 41 -1.93 -8.66 -19.78
N ASP A 42 -1.10 -9.12 -20.72
CA ASP A 42 -1.09 -10.50 -21.19
C ASP A 42 -0.66 -11.46 -20.07
N SER A 43 0.23 -11.03 -19.18
CA SER A 43 0.60 -11.81 -18.00
C SER A 43 -0.52 -11.83 -16.96
N ILE A 44 -1.09 -10.67 -16.63
CA ILE A 44 -2.20 -10.53 -15.66
C ILE A 44 -3.41 -11.36 -16.07
N SER A 45 -3.79 -11.33 -17.36
CA SER A 45 -4.95 -12.06 -17.86
C SER A 45 -4.77 -13.58 -17.80
N LYS A 46 -3.55 -14.10 -18.02
CA LYS A 46 -3.24 -15.54 -17.88
C LYS A 46 -3.39 -16.05 -16.45
N ASP A 47 -3.21 -15.18 -15.46
CA ASP A 47 -3.35 -15.51 -14.04
C ASP A 47 -4.82 -15.46 -13.56
N GLY A 48 -5.79 -15.38 -14.49
CA GLY A 48 -7.23 -15.43 -14.19
C GLY A 48 -7.83 -14.14 -13.64
N ILE A 49 -7.07 -13.03 -13.70
CA ILE A 49 -7.52 -11.73 -13.23
C ILE A 49 -8.40 -11.09 -14.29
N THR A 50 -9.51 -10.50 -13.87
CA THR A 50 -10.58 -10.04 -14.78
C THR A 50 -10.75 -8.53 -14.81
N SER A 51 -9.98 -7.78 -14.01
CA SER A 51 -10.08 -6.33 -13.95
C SER A 51 -8.77 -5.66 -13.58
N VAL A 52 -8.53 -4.47 -14.13
CA VAL A 52 -7.35 -3.66 -13.83
C VAL A 52 -7.70 -2.19 -13.72
N GLY A 53 -7.11 -1.50 -12.75
CA GLY A 53 -7.13 -0.04 -12.66
C GLY A 53 -6.07 0.57 -13.56
N VAL A 54 -6.43 1.53 -14.41
CA VAL A 54 -5.48 2.36 -15.16
C VAL A 54 -5.33 3.68 -14.41
N THR A 55 -4.12 3.95 -13.90
CA THR A 55 -3.88 5.05 -12.95
C THR A 55 -2.53 5.74 -13.20
N GLY A 56 -2.16 6.64 -12.29
CA GLY A 56 -0.91 7.37 -12.26
C GLY A 56 -1.10 8.77 -11.70
N GLY A 57 -0.29 9.73 -12.15
CA GLY A 57 -0.53 11.14 -11.90
C GLY A 57 -1.86 11.58 -12.51
N GLU A 58 -1.96 11.54 -13.84
CA GLU A 58 -3.23 11.59 -14.56
C GLU A 58 -3.15 10.69 -15.80
N PRO A 59 -3.79 9.50 -15.81
CA PRO A 59 -3.65 8.57 -16.93
C PRO A 59 -4.09 9.18 -18.27
N THR A 60 -5.03 10.13 -18.28
CA THR A 60 -5.51 10.72 -19.55
C THR A 60 -4.59 11.75 -20.16
N VAL A 61 -3.47 12.13 -19.51
CA VAL A 61 -2.41 12.91 -20.19
C VAL A 61 -1.45 12.03 -20.99
N HIS A 62 -1.55 10.70 -20.82
CA HIS A 62 -0.78 9.77 -21.64
C HIS A 62 -1.22 9.85 -23.11
N PRO A 63 -0.30 10.12 -24.06
CA PRO A 63 -0.67 10.35 -25.47
C PRO A 63 -1.35 9.13 -26.11
N GLU A 64 -0.99 7.92 -25.67
CA GLU A 64 -1.55 6.65 -26.17
C GLU A 64 -2.62 6.05 -25.23
N ILE A 65 -3.23 6.81 -24.32
CA ILE A 65 -4.18 6.27 -23.32
C ILE A 65 -5.30 5.45 -23.95
N LEU A 66 -5.84 5.87 -25.10
CA LEU A 66 -6.89 5.13 -25.80
C LEU A 66 -6.40 3.76 -26.27
N GLU A 67 -5.16 3.67 -26.75
CA GLU A 67 -4.56 2.40 -27.19
C GLU A 67 -4.28 1.47 -26.00
N LEU A 68 -3.81 2.02 -24.87
CA LEU A 68 -3.63 1.23 -23.64
C LEU A 68 -4.95 0.63 -23.16
N VAL A 69 -6.02 1.41 -23.22
CA VAL A 69 -7.36 0.93 -22.90
C VAL A 69 -7.82 -0.15 -23.89
N ASP A 70 -7.62 0.07 -25.20
CA ASP A 70 -7.90 -0.92 -26.25
C ASP A 70 -7.17 -2.25 -25.97
N VAL A 71 -5.90 -2.20 -25.50
CA VAL A 71 -5.11 -3.38 -25.12
C VAL A 71 -5.76 -4.13 -23.95
N ALA A 72 -6.09 -3.43 -22.86
CA ALA A 72 -6.69 -4.05 -21.67
C ALA A 72 -8.02 -4.75 -22.00
N LEU A 73 -8.89 -4.06 -22.75
CA LEU A 73 -10.19 -4.60 -23.15
C LEU A 73 -10.06 -5.78 -24.11
N SER A 74 -9.12 -5.72 -25.06
CA SER A 74 -8.88 -6.82 -26.01
C SER A 74 -8.33 -8.08 -25.33
N ALA A 75 -7.68 -7.94 -24.18
CA ALA A 75 -7.25 -9.05 -23.33
C ALA A 75 -8.37 -9.62 -22.43
N GLY A 76 -9.60 -9.12 -22.56
CA GLY A 76 -10.76 -9.56 -21.78
C GLY A 76 -10.84 -9.00 -20.37
N LEU A 77 -10.01 -8.00 -20.04
CA LEU A 77 -10.05 -7.32 -18.74
C LEU A 77 -11.13 -6.23 -18.72
N LYS A 78 -11.77 -6.04 -17.56
CA LYS A 78 -12.52 -4.82 -17.25
C LYS A 78 -11.55 -3.72 -16.82
N ALA A 79 -11.52 -2.61 -17.53
CA ALA A 79 -10.65 -1.49 -17.19
C ALA A 79 -11.39 -0.42 -16.37
N VAL A 80 -10.74 0.09 -15.33
CA VAL A 80 -11.21 1.24 -14.55
C VAL A 80 -10.22 2.38 -14.64
N ILE A 81 -10.61 3.49 -15.25
CA ILE A 81 -9.75 4.67 -15.35
C ILE A 81 -9.91 5.50 -14.08
N LYS A 82 -8.81 5.71 -13.34
CA LYS A 82 -8.75 6.58 -12.16
C LYS A 82 -8.19 7.94 -12.56
N THR A 83 -9.03 8.98 -12.60
CA THR A 83 -8.73 10.26 -13.27
C THR A 83 -9.30 11.45 -12.49
N ASN A 84 -8.83 12.67 -12.77
CA ASN A 84 -9.46 13.93 -12.34
C ASN A 84 -10.59 14.41 -13.28
N GLY A 85 -10.79 13.78 -14.43
CA GLY A 85 -11.92 14.04 -15.33
C GLY A 85 -11.86 15.37 -16.11
N LEU A 86 -10.72 16.07 -16.10
CA LEU A 86 -10.53 17.35 -16.81
C LEU A 86 -10.22 17.14 -18.29
N TRP A 87 -11.18 16.59 -19.00
CA TRP A 87 -11.04 16.17 -20.39
C TRP A 87 -11.52 17.25 -21.36
N ASP A 88 -10.75 17.49 -22.42
CA ASP A 88 -11.22 18.32 -23.51
C ASP A 88 -12.39 17.67 -24.26
N LYS A 89 -13.04 18.45 -25.13
CA LYS A 89 -14.22 17.98 -25.90
C LYS A 89 -13.87 16.85 -26.86
N THR A 90 -12.70 16.90 -27.50
CA THR A 90 -12.27 15.93 -28.51
C THR A 90 -12.01 14.57 -27.85
N PHE A 91 -11.26 14.56 -26.75
CA PHE A 91 -10.98 13.35 -25.99
C PHE A 91 -12.26 12.68 -25.48
N ARG A 92 -13.18 13.48 -24.93
CA ARG A 92 -14.51 12.98 -24.48
C ARG A 92 -15.28 12.29 -25.57
N GLN A 93 -15.36 12.92 -26.74
CA GLN A 93 -16.07 12.36 -27.88
C GLN A 93 -15.43 11.05 -28.34
N GLU A 94 -14.10 10.99 -28.40
CA GLU A 94 -13.39 9.80 -28.86
C GLU A 94 -13.50 8.65 -27.85
N LEU A 95 -13.35 8.92 -26.56
CA LEU A 95 -13.49 7.91 -25.50
C LEU A 95 -14.89 7.29 -25.49
N THR A 96 -15.92 8.14 -25.55
CA THR A 96 -17.33 7.70 -25.58
C THR A 96 -17.64 6.89 -26.84
N ARG A 97 -17.04 7.28 -27.98
CA ARG A 97 -17.23 6.58 -29.26
C ARG A 97 -16.59 5.19 -29.27
N ARG A 98 -15.40 5.03 -28.67
CA ARG A 98 -14.67 3.75 -28.66
C ARG A 98 -15.22 2.75 -27.63
N HIS A 99 -15.69 3.22 -26.47
CA HIS A 99 -15.95 2.35 -25.33
C HIS A 99 -17.23 2.70 -24.56
N PRO A 100 -18.41 2.65 -25.19
CA PRO A 100 -19.66 3.12 -24.56
C PRO A 100 -20.06 2.33 -23.31
N ASP A 101 -19.78 1.01 -23.25
CA ASP A 101 -20.34 0.12 -22.21
C ASP A 101 -19.31 -0.70 -21.42
N CYS A 102 -18.01 -0.59 -21.75
CA CYS A 102 -16.98 -1.51 -21.24
C CYS A 102 -16.00 -0.87 -20.25
N LEU A 103 -16.10 0.44 -20.01
CA LEU A 103 -15.23 1.17 -19.10
C LEU A 103 -15.98 1.64 -17.86
N ALA A 104 -15.32 1.51 -16.72
CA ALA A 104 -15.71 2.21 -15.51
C ALA A 104 -14.71 3.32 -15.18
N TYR A 105 -15.17 4.27 -14.41
CA TYR A 105 -14.43 5.47 -14.05
C TYR A 105 -14.48 5.68 -12.55
N LEU A 106 -13.31 5.95 -11.96
CA LEU A 106 -13.19 6.55 -10.65
C LEU A 106 -12.72 7.98 -10.85
N ILE A 107 -13.62 8.95 -10.71
CA ILE A 107 -13.31 10.37 -10.94
C ILE A 107 -13.11 11.07 -9.60
N SER A 108 -11.90 11.57 -9.37
CA SER A 108 -11.55 12.31 -8.16
C SER A 108 -12.15 13.71 -8.19
N ILE A 109 -13.04 13.98 -7.23
CA ILE A 109 -13.64 15.27 -6.94
C ILE A 109 -12.76 15.97 -5.89
N LEU A 110 -12.06 17.01 -6.32
CA LEU A 110 -11.18 17.81 -5.48
C LEU A 110 -11.99 18.85 -4.68
N PRO A 111 -11.45 19.39 -3.57
CA PRO A 111 -12.02 20.56 -2.92
C PRO A 111 -12.32 21.68 -3.93
N GLN A 112 -13.47 22.36 -3.78
CA GLN A 112 -13.93 23.40 -4.72
C GLN A 112 -12.86 24.48 -5.00
N GLN A 113 -12.08 24.84 -3.99
CA GLN A 113 -11.02 25.85 -4.08
C GLN A 113 -9.84 25.43 -4.99
N ASP A 114 -9.70 24.14 -5.29
CA ASP A 114 -8.64 23.59 -6.13
C ASP A 114 -9.00 23.56 -7.63
N TYR A 115 -10.19 24.08 -7.98
CA TYR A 115 -10.65 24.25 -9.36
C TYR A 115 -10.66 25.72 -9.77
N HIS A 116 -10.11 25.99 -10.95
CA HIS A 116 -10.49 27.17 -11.72
C HIS A 116 -11.93 27.03 -12.22
N GLN A 117 -12.62 28.15 -12.43
CA GLN A 117 -14.02 28.16 -12.88
C GLN A 117 -14.24 27.35 -14.18
N THR A 118 -13.29 27.43 -15.11
CA THR A 118 -13.32 26.68 -16.38
C THR A 118 -13.10 25.18 -16.19
N GLU A 119 -12.29 24.78 -15.21
CA GLU A 119 -12.04 23.37 -14.89
C GLU A 119 -13.26 22.73 -14.25
N TRP A 120 -13.93 23.42 -13.33
CA TRP A 120 -15.18 22.95 -12.73
C TRP A 120 -16.26 22.71 -13.80
N ALA A 121 -16.45 23.68 -14.71
CA ALA A 121 -17.38 23.53 -15.83
C ALA A 121 -17.00 22.36 -16.76
N THR A 122 -15.70 22.15 -16.99
CA THR A 122 -15.18 21.03 -17.78
C THR A 122 -15.51 19.70 -17.10
N LEU A 123 -15.24 19.58 -15.81
CA LEU A 123 -15.55 18.40 -15.00
C LEU A 123 -17.05 18.09 -15.03
N LEU A 124 -17.92 19.06 -14.75
CA LEU A 124 -19.37 18.84 -14.80
C LEU A 124 -19.83 18.36 -16.18
N SER A 125 -19.24 18.89 -17.25
CA SER A 125 -19.54 18.45 -18.60
C SER A 125 -19.01 17.04 -18.91
N THR A 126 -17.85 16.66 -18.35
CA THR A 126 -17.36 15.27 -18.39
C THR A 126 -18.32 14.33 -17.66
N LEU A 127 -18.69 14.68 -16.43
CA LEU A 127 -19.59 13.91 -15.58
C LEU A 127 -20.95 13.67 -16.23
N GLY A 128 -21.52 14.67 -16.89
CA GLY A 128 -22.79 14.54 -17.61
C GLY A 128 -22.71 13.75 -18.94
N SER A 129 -21.50 13.42 -19.41
CA SER A 129 -21.30 12.66 -20.66
C SER A 129 -21.09 11.16 -20.44
N ILE A 130 -20.83 10.73 -19.21
CA ILE A 130 -20.52 9.34 -18.85
C ILE A 130 -21.80 8.67 -18.30
N PRO A 131 -22.08 7.40 -18.67
CA PRO A 131 -23.17 6.65 -18.04
C PRO A 131 -22.99 6.55 -16.51
N ALA A 132 -24.03 6.93 -15.76
CA ALA A 132 -24.01 6.93 -14.30
C ALA A 132 -23.62 5.58 -13.66
N ALA A 133 -23.98 4.46 -14.30
CA ALA A 133 -23.67 3.10 -13.84
C ALA A 133 -22.16 2.79 -13.87
N SER A 134 -21.44 3.41 -14.81
CA SER A 134 -20.00 3.25 -14.99
C SER A 134 -19.18 4.16 -14.07
N LEU A 135 -19.82 5.06 -13.34
CA LEU A 135 -19.15 6.13 -12.61
C LEU A 135 -19.13 5.89 -11.10
N THR A 136 -17.94 6.03 -10.52
CA THR A 136 -17.73 6.20 -9.07
C THR A 136 -17.05 7.55 -8.86
N LEU A 137 -17.59 8.37 -7.96
CA LEU A 137 -16.96 9.64 -7.60
C LEU A 137 -16.07 9.43 -6.37
N GLY A 138 -14.83 9.90 -6.43
CA GLY A 138 -13.86 9.79 -5.34
C GLY A 138 -13.71 11.12 -4.61
N ILE A 139 -13.67 11.12 -3.28
CA ILE A 139 -13.21 12.27 -2.48
C ILE A 139 -12.10 11.83 -1.52
N THR A 140 -11.12 12.69 -1.31
CA THR A 140 -10.05 12.49 -0.31
C THR A 140 -10.15 13.59 0.74
N LEU A 141 -10.16 13.18 2.01
CA LEU A 141 -10.44 14.03 3.15
C LEU A 141 -9.12 14.36 3.88
N SER A 142 -8.80 15.65 3.97
CA SER A 142 -7.55 16.15 4.57
C SER A 142 -7.76 17.21 5.67
N SER A 143 -9.02 17.52 6.00
CA SER A 143 -9.39 18.43 7.09
C SER A 143 -10.67 17.93 7.77
N PRO A 144 -10.80 18.00 9.11
CA PRO A 144 -12.00 17.55 9.81
C PRO A 144 -13.26 18.38 9.47
N ASP A 145 -13.08 19.61 8.98
CA ASP A 145 -14.15 20.52 8.57
C ASP A 145 -14.42 20.52 7.05
N PHE A 146 -14.05 19.46 6.34
CA PHE A 146 -14.14 19.37 4.88
C PHE A 146 -15.55 19.69 4.32
N TYR A 147 -15.66 20.52 3.29
CA TYR A 147 -16.94 20.76 2.62
C TYR A 147 -17.20 19.70 1.55
N TYR A 148 -18.46 19.33 1.31
CA TYR A 148 -18.84 18.34 0.29
C TYR A 148 -20.00 18.79 -0.60
N ASP A 149 -20.35 20.08 -0.60
CA ASP A 149 -21.43 20.62 -1.46
C ASP A 149 -21.13 20.44 -2.96
N HIS A 150 -19.87 20.60 -3.34
CA HIS A 150 -19.39 20.38 -4.70
C HIS A 150 -19.52 18.91 -5.12
N LEU A 151 -19.33 17.96 -4.18
CA LEU A 151 -19.59 16.54 -4.41
C LEU A 151 -21.08 16.27 -4.61
N LEU A 152 -21.96 16.91 -3.84
CA LEU A 152 -23.41 16.82 -4.05
C LEU A 152 -23.83 17.35 -5.43
N GLU A 153 -23.23 18.46 -5.89
CA GLU A 153 -23.44 18.97 -7.24
C GLU A 153 -22.99 17.97 -8.30
N ALA A 154 -21.78 17.41 -8.16
CA ALA A 154 -21.25 16.39 -9.05
C ALA A 154 -22.15 15.15 -9.13
N VAL A 155 -22.70 14.69 -8.00
CA VAL A 155 -23.68 13.59 -7.94
C VAL A 155 -24.96 13.95 -8.68
N ARG A 156 -25.50 15.15 -8.49
CA ARG A 156 -26.75 15.59 -9.17
C ARG A 156 -26.57 15.68 -10.68
N VAL A 157 -25.43 16.18 -11.14
CA VAL A 157 -25.13 16.33 -12.58
C VAL A 157 -24.87 14.98 -13.25
N SER A 158 -24.10 14.11 -12.59
CA SER A 158 -23.73 12.80 -13.17
C SER A 158 -24.80 11.72 -13.00
N GLY A 159 -25.65 11.83 -11.97
CA GLY A 159 -26.51 10.74 -11.52
C GLY A 159 -25.76 9.55 -10.91
N ALA A 160 -24.46 9.71 -10.59
CA ALA A 160 -23.61 8.65 -10.04
C ALA A 160 -24.27 7.97 -8.83
N LYS A 161 -24.14 6.65 -8.76
CA LYS A 161 -24.73 5.83 -7.68
C LYS A 161 -23.73 5.37 -6.63
N ARG A 162 -22.45 5.68 -6.84
CA ARG A 162 -21.37 5.30 -5.92
C ARG A 162 -20.45 6.48 -5.66
N VAL A 163 -20.17 6.70 -4.38
CA VAL A 163 -19.15 7.63 -3.90
C VAL A 163 -18.15 6.85 -3.07
N ARG A 164 -16.87 7.06 -3.30
CA ARG A 164 -15.77 6.48 -2.54
C ARG A 164 -15.04 7.59 -1.79
N TRP A 165 -14.95 7.51 -0.47
CA TRP A 165 -14.25 8.49 0.34
C TRP A 165 -13.00 7.88 0.99
N SER A 166 -11.91 8.62 1.09
CA SER A 166 -10.66 8.18 1.74
C SER A 166 -10.15 9.27 2.67
N LEU A 167 -9.46 8.92 3.76
CA LEU A 167 -8.60 9.88 4.46
C LEU A 167 -7.32 10.09 3.66
N ALA A 168 -6.70 11.25 3.78
CA ALA A 168 -5.36 11.48 3.25
C ALA A 168 -4.33 10.72 4.10
N HIS A 169 -3.50 9.90 3.46
CA HIS A 169 -2.49 9.09 4.13
C HIS A 169 -1.08 9.66 3.89
N PRO A 170 -0.10 9.35 4.76
CA PRO A 170 1.31 9.65 4.50
C PRO A 170 1.89 8.65 3.51
N ILE A 171 3.15 8.88 3.11
CA ILE A 171 3.99 7.86 2.49
C ILE A 171 4.89 7.27 3.57
N ALA A 172 5.02 5.95 3.59
CA ALA A 172 5.84 5.23 4.55
C ALA A 172 7.32 5.66 4.45
N GLY A 173 8.05 5.71 5.56
CA GLY A 173 9.49 6.00 5.55
C GLY A 173 9.90 7.44 5.24
N GLU A 174 8.98 8.34 4.90
CA GLU A 174 9.31 9.74 4.64
C GLU A 174 8.84 10.70 5.75
N LEU A 175 9.70 11.66 6.10
CA LEU A 175 9.37 12.75 7.01
C LEU A 175 8.52 13.82 6.30
N SER A 176 7.19 13.67 6.45
CA SER A 176 6.03 14.62 6.41
C SER A 176 6.05 16.00 5.73
N SER A 177 7.16 16.51 5.19
CA SER A 177 7.30 17.94 4.84
C SER A 177 6.67 18.31 3.49
N THR A 178 6.30 17.34 2.65
CA THR A 178 5.85 17.59 1.26
C THR A 178 4.40 17.20 0.96
N ILE A 179 3.75 16.40 1.82
CA ILE A 179 2.42 15.83 1.61
C ILE A 179 1.50 16.08 2.82
N THR A 180 0.30 16.56 2.54
CA THR A 180 -0.77 16.68 3.54
C THR A 180 -1.39 15.31 3.81
N PHE A 181 -1.38 14.86 5.05
CA PHE A 181 -2.07 13.65 5.50
C PHE A 181 -2.81 13.90 6.80
N VAL A 182 -3.72 12.99 7.15
CA VAL A 182 -4.46 13.00 8.41
C VAL A 182 -3.71 12.12 9.41
N PRO A 183 -3.17 12.62 10.52
CA PRO A 183 -2.57 11.78 11.55
C PRO A 183 -3.58 10.76 12.09
N ILE A 184 -3.15 9.53 12.35
CA ILE A 184 -4.05 8.45 12.79
C ILE A 184 -4.80 8.79 14.10
N LEU A 185 -4.16 9.57 14.99
CA LEU A 185 -4.74 10.06 16.24
C LEU A 185 -5.89 11.06 16.02
N GLU A 186 -5.96 11.69 14.84
CA GLU A 186 -6.97 12.69 14.49
C GLU A 186 -8.18 12.09 13.76
N TYR A 187 -8.13 10.81 13.36
CA TYR A 187 -9.19 10.17 12.56
C TYR A 187 -10.57 10.37 13.17
N ARG A 188 -10.69 10.24 14.50
CA ARG A 188 -11.97 10.38 15.23
C ARG A 188 -12.65 11.74 14.98
N GLN A 189 -11.89 12.80 14.74
CA GLN A 189 -12.43 14.14 14.47
C GLN A 189 -13.23 14.21 13.16
N TYR A 190 -12.98 13.29 12.22
CA TYR A 190 -13.65 13.22 10.92
C TYR A 190 -14.96 12.42 10.97
N SER A 191 -15.11 11.54 11.97
CA SER A 191 -16.17 10.51 12.01
C SER A 191 -17.58 11.08 11.83
N GLU A 192 -17.97 12.07 12.64
CA GLU A 192 -19.32 12.65 12.59
C GLU A 192 -19.61 13.35 11.26
N ARG A 193 -18.61 14.00 10.67
CA ARG A 193 -18.78 14.69 9.40
C ARG A 193 -18.87 13.72 8.23
N ILE A 194 -18.10 12.62 8.27
CA ILE A 194 -18.24 11.51 7.31
C ILE A 194 -19.64 10.91 7.39
N VAL A 195 -20.16 10.65 8.60
CA VAL A 195 -21.51 10.09 8.79
C VAL A 195 -22.57 11.01 8.17
N ARG A 196 -22.49 12.32 8.41
CA ARG A 196 -23.41 13.30 7.79
C ARG A 196 -23.32 13.31 6.27
N MET A 197 -22.11 13.28 5.71
CA MET A 197 -21.90 13.21 4.27
C MET A 197 -22.55 11.94 3.69
N VAL A 198 -22.35 10.79 4.32
CA VAL A 198 -22.95 9.50 3.91
C VAL A 198 -24.48 9.57 3.96
N GLU A 199 -25.05 10.09 5.04
CA GLU A 199 -26.51 10.27 5.18
C GLU A 199 -27.08 11.23 4.12
N ASP A 200 -26.40 12.34 3.85
CA ASP A 200 -26.83 13.32 2.85
C ASP A 200 -26.77 12.73 1.43
N LEU A 201 -25.71 11.99 1.09
CA LEU A 201 -25.57 11.30 -0.18
C LEU A 201 -26.61 10.18 -0.36
N SER A 202 -26.94 9.46 0.72
CA SER A 202 -27.95 8.39 0.68
C SER A 202 -29.33 8.87 0.23
N LYS A 203 -29.68 10.13 0.50
CA LYS A 203 -30.94 10.76 0.05
C LYS A 203 -31.04 10.83 -1.48
N TYR A 204 -29.92 10.76 -2.19
CA TYR A 204 -29.82 10.70 -3.65
C TYR A 204 -29.71 9.26 -4.20
N GLY A 205 -29.82 8.25 -3.32
CA GLY A 205 -29.62 6.84 -3.65
C GLY A 205 -28.18 6.52 -3.99
N VAL A 206 -27.22 7.19 -3.34
CA VAL A 206 -25.78 6.96 -3.50
C VAL A 206 -25.28 6.02 -2.42
N GLU A 207 -24.63 4.94 -2.83
CA GLU A 207 -23.85 4.07 -1.96
C GLU A 207 -22.49 4.72 -1.66
N CYS A 208 -22.18 4.91 -0.38
CA CYS A 208 -20.92 5.51 0.04
C CYS A 208 -19.97 4.46 0.61
N ILE A 209 -18.82 4.27 -0.03
CA ILE A 209 -17.84 3.25 0.33
C ILE A 209 -16.62 3.96 0.93
N GLY A 210 -16.33 3.64 2.18
CA GLY A 210 -15.07 4.01 2.80
C GLY A 210 -13.93 3.25 2.15
N ASP A 211 -13.00 3.99 1.58
CA ASP A 211 -11.74 3.47 1.07
C ASP A 211 -10.80 3.18 2.24
N HIS A 212 -9.90 2.22 2.03
CA HIS A 212 -8.75 1.84 2.85
C HIS A 212 -8.70 2.23 4.34
N CYS A 213 -8.54 1.20 5.18
CA CYS A 213 -7.94 1.25 6.52
C CYS A 213 -8.37 2.40 7.44
N SER A 214 -9.68 2.68 7.55
CA SER A 214 -10.20 3.35 8.75
C SER A 214 -9.92 2.48 9.98
N ILE A 215 -9.93 3.07 11.17
CA ILE A 215 -9.74 2.32 12.44
C ILE A 215 -11.09 2.13 13.12
N LEU A 216 -11.42 0.93 13.58
CA LEU A 216 -12.73 0.71 14.24
C LEU A 216 -12.96 1.65 15.42
N CYS A 217 -11.91 1.95 16.20
CA CYS A 217 -11.99 2.82 17.37
C CYS A 217 -12.25 4.32 17.06
N MET A 218 -12.21 4.74 15.79
CA MET A 218 -12.63 6.11 15.43
C MET A 218 -14.16 6.27 15.42
N TRP A 219 -14.88 5.14 15.39
CA TRP A 219 -16.33 5.10 15.26
C TRP A 219 -17.00 4.72 16.58
N THR A 220 -18.19 5.27 16.80
CA THR A 220 -19.14 4.74 17.78
C THR A 220 -20.11 3.75 17.11
N ASP A 221 -20.73 2.88 17.88
CA ASP A 221 -21.73 1.92 17.37
C ASP A 221 -22.92 2.63 16.69
N ASP A 222 -23.34 3.79 17.21
CA ASP A 222 -24.39 4.62 16.59
C ASP A 222 -23.96 5.10 15.20
N GLN A 223 -22.72 5.61 15.06
CA GLN A 223 -22.18 6.07 13.79
C GLN A 223 -22.06 4.94 12.76
N LEU A 224 -21.58 3.75 13.18
CA LEU A 224 -21.54 2.57 12.32
C LEU A 224 -22.94 2.17 11.87
N GLY A 225 -23.91 2.15 12.80
CA GLY A 225 -25.31 1.86 12.50
C GLY A 225 -25.93 2.85 11.51
N ARG A 226 -25.63 4.14 11.64
CA ARG A 226 -26.08 5.20 10.73
C ARG A 226 -25.48 5.04 9.33
N ILE A 227 -24.18 4.77 9.22
CA ILE A 227 -23.50 4.51 7.94
C ILE A 227 -24.16 3.33 7.22
N VAL A 228 -24.34 2.20 7.91
CA VAL A 228 -24.93 1.00 7.30
C VAL A 228 -26.39 1.24 6.89
N ARG A 229 -27.18 1.93 7.73
CA ARG A 229 -28.59 2.28 7.40
C ARG A 229 -28.71 3.21 6.21
N ALA A 230 -27.72 4.09 6.01
CA ALA A 230 -27.61 4.95 4.84
C ALA A 230 -27.11 4.22 3.58
N GLY A 231 -26.89 2.90 3.65
CA GLY A 231 -26.34 2.12 2.55
C GLY A 231 -24.84 2.35 2.32
N GLY A 232 -24.13 2.87 3.32
CA GLY A 232 -22.69 3.03 3.27
C GLY A 232 -21.93 1.87 3.89
N SER A 233 -20.63 1.85 3.68
CA SER A 233 -19.70 0.89 4.29
C SER A 233 -18.38 1.53 4.67
N ILE A 234 -17.63 0.86 5.54
CA ILE A 234 -16.27 1.23 5.91
C ILE A 234 -15.34 0.05 5.66
N VAL A 235 -14.07 0.34 5.38
CA VAL A 235 -13.00 -0.65 5.31
C VAL A 235 -12.05 -0.43 6.47
N THR A 236 -11.79 -1.47 7.24
CA THR A 236 -10.91 -1.46 8.43
C THR A 236 -9.72 -2.39 8.27
N THR A 237 -9.64 -3.11 7.16
CA THR A 237 -8.53 -3.99 6.80
C THR A 237 -7.61 -3.30 5.80
N CYS A 238 -6.31 -3.53 5.98
CA CYS A 238 -5.25 -3.25 5.00
C CYS A 238 -4.93 -4.52 4.21
N GLU A 239 -5.23 -4.48 2.92
CA GLU A 239 -5.01 -5.54 1.92
C GLU A 239 -4.26 -4.94 0.72
N PRO A 240 -3.42 -5.72 0.02
CA PRO A 240 -2.65 -5.24 -1.10
C PRO A 240 -3.55 -4.85 -2.29
N THR A 241 -3.37 -3.62 -2.77
CA THR A 241 -4.00 -3.09 -4.00
C THR A 241 -3.05 -3.05 -5.19
N VAL A 242 -1.85 -3.62 -5.02
CA VAL A 242 -0.75 -3.81 -5.97
C VAL A 242 -0.76 -2.85 -7.14
N ASP A 243 0.09 -1.83 -7.05
CA ASP A 243 0.34 -0.92 -8.15
C ASP A 243 1.58 -1.39 -8.93
N PHE A 244 1.42 -1.66 -10.22
CA PHE A 244 2.52 -1.96 -11.14
C PHE A 244 3.07 -0.67 -11.72
N LEU A 245 4.37 -0.48 -11.58
CA LEU A 245 5.09 0.71 -12.02
C LEU A 245 5.66 0.53 -13.44
N PRO A 246 5.94 1.63 -14.18
CA PRO A 246 6.51 1.56 -15.54
C PRO A 246 7.86 0.84 -15.64
N ASP A 247 8.61 0.76 -14.54
CA ASP A 247 9.94 0.13 -14.44
C ASP A 247 9.89 -1.37 -14.08
N LYS A 248 8.74 -2.03 -14.27
CA LYS A 248 8.49 -3.46 -13.97
C LYS A 248 8.61 -3.84 -12.49
N LYS A 249 8.43 -2.87 -11.59
CA LYS A 249 8.23 -3.15 -10.16
C LYS A 249 6.75 -3.24 -9.83
N ALA A 250 6.46 -3.98 -8.77
CA ALA A 250 5.18 -3.95 -8.08
C ALA A 250 5.39 -3.33 -6.69
N VAL A 251 4.41 -2.54 -6.23
CA VAL A 251 4.38 -2.01 -4.86
C VAL A 251 3.09 -2.43 -4.17
N PHE A 252 3.13 -2.61 -2.84
CA PHE A 252 1.96 -3.03 -2.04
C PHE A 252 0.74 -2.13 -2.30
N CYS A 253 0.99 -0.83 -2.23
CA CYS A 253 0.16 0.28 -2.68
C CYS A 253 1.06 1.52 -2.81
N LEU A 254 0.60 2.59 -3.48
CA LEU A 254 1.41 3.82 -3.63
C LEU A 254 1.92 4.40 -2.28
N PRO A 255 1.13 4.52 -1.20
CA PRO A 255 1.64 4.96 0.11
C PRO A 255 2.78 4.11 0.71
N MET A 256 2.96 2.87 0.24
CA MET A 256 3.94 1.92 0.74
C MET A 256 5.10 1.71 -0.26
N SER A 257 5.21 2.54 -1.29
CA SER A 257 6.17 2.35 -2.39
C SER A 257 7.63 2.28 -1.94
N SER A 258 8.01 3.06 -0.95
CA SER A 258 9.37 3.13 -0.40
C SER A 258 9.77 1.89 0.41
N VAL A 259 8.82 1.26 1.11
CA VAL A 259 9.09 0.19 2.10
C VAL A 259 8.63 -1.20 1.66
N ALA A 260 7.68 -1.28 0.73
CA ALA A 260 7.10 -2.54 0.25
C ALA A 260 7.00 -2.52 -1.29
N ASN A 261 8.15 -2.72 -1.94
CA ASN A 261 8.29 -2.85 -3.39
C ASN A 261 9.10 -4.10 -3.75
N VAL A 262 8.87 -4.64 -4.96
CA VAL A 262 9.59 -5.82 -5.47
C VAL A 262 9.65 -5.80 -7.00
N SER A 263 10.71 -6.37 -7.58
CA SER A 263 10.76 -6.63 -9.02
C SER A 263 9.77 -7.74 -9.39
N LEU A 264 9.06 -7.58 -10.52
CA LEU A 264 8.21 -8.65 -11.05
C LEU A 264 9.00 -9.91 -11.42
N GLU A 265 10.29 -9.76 -11.76
CA GLU A 265 11.19 -10.87 -12.07
C GLU A 265 11.46 -11.73 -10.82
N ASP A 266 11.72 -11.09 -9.67
CA ASP A 266 12.05 -11.77 -8.40
C ASP A 266 10.90 -12.62 -7.86
N ILE A 267 9.66 -12.19 -8.07
CA ILE A 267 8.47 -12.94 -7.62
C ILE A 267 7.94 -13.90 -8.69
N GLY A 268 8.51 -13.89 -9.90
CA GLY A 268 8.09 -14.76 -11.00
C GLY A 268 6.79 -14.36 -11.67
N GLY A 269 6.47 -13.05 -11.71
CA GLY A 269 5.35 -12.47 -12.46
C GLY A 269 4.25 -11.81 -11.61
N PRO A 270 3.35 -11.04 -12.26
CA PRO A 270 2.34 -10.21 -11.59
C PRO A 270 1.29 -11.01 -10.80
N GLY A 271 0.91 -12.22 -11.23
CA GLY A 271 -0.08 -13.04 -10.50
C GLY A 271 0.35 -13.46 -9.09
N ARG A 272 1.65 -13.38 -8.77
CA ARG A 272 2.18 -13.68 -7.43
C ARG A 272 2.26 -12.46 -6.52
N ALA A 273 2.03 -11.25 -7.04
CA ALA A 273 2.22 -10.01 -6.29
C ALA A 273 1.29 -9.90 -5.07
N VAL A 274 0.00 -10.26 -5.20
CA VAL A 274 -0.94 -10.27 -4.06
C VAL A 274 -0.43 -11.16 -2.94
N ALA A 275 -0.14 -12.43 -3.24
CA ALA A 275 0.31 -13.39 -2.23
C ALA A 275 1.67 -13.04 -1.62
N TYR A 276 2.56 -12.40 -2.39
CA TYR A 276 3.81 -11.86 -1.87
C TYR A 276 3.55 -10.74 -0.85
N PHE A 277 2.74 -9.77 -1.22
CA PHE A 277 2.45 -8.60 -0.39
C PHE A 277 1.54 -8.90 0.81
N ASP A 278 0.65 -9.88 0.70
CA ASP A 278 -0.16 -10.37 1.83
C ASP A 278 0.75 -10.91 2.94
N ARG A 279 1.75 -11.74 2.58
CA ARG A 279 2.73 -12.26 3.55
C ARG A 279 3.44 -11.11 4.26
N ILE A 280 3.98 -10.16 3.50
CA ILE A 280 4.67 -8.99 4.05
C ILE A 280 3.74 -8.22 4.99
N ALA A 281 2.53 -7.90 4.55
CA ALA A 281 1.58 -7.15 5.35
C ALA A 281 1.19 -7.89 6.63
N ASP A 282 1.05 -9.21 6.60
CA ASP A 282 0.71 -9.99 7.79
C ASP A 282 1.76 -9.95 8.88
N ILE A 283 3.04 -9.83 8.55
CA ILE A 283 4.07 -9.72 9.57
C ILE A 283 4.53 -8.29 9.86
N LEU A 284 4.31 -7.34 8.94
CA LEU A 284 4.25 -5.91 9.28
C LEU A 284 3.15 -5.59 10.30
N LYS A 285 1.92 -6.08 10.09
CA LYS A 285 0.80 -5.83 11.01
C LYS A 285 1.11 -6.37 12.41
N ARG A 286 1.71 -7.56 12.51
CA ARG A 286 1.98 -8.21 13.81
C ARG A 286 3.09 -7.55 14.61
N HIS A 287 4.14 -7.07 13.96
CA HIS A 287 5.32 -6.53 14.66
C HIS A 287 5.41 -5.01 14.64
N ASN A 288 4.61 -4.33 13.81
CA ASN A 288 4.55 -2.88 13.75
C ASN A 288 3.11 -2.43 14.05
N LEU A 289 2.76 -2.44 15.34
CA LEU A 289 1.43 -2.09 15.81
C LEU A 289 1.17 -0.58 15.65
N PRO A 290 -0.09 -0.16 15.39
CA PRO A 290 -0.46 1.27 15.38
C PRO A 290 -0.30 1.93 16.74
N PHE A 291 -0.74 1.17 17.74
CA PHE A 291 -0.91 1.54 19.14
C PHE A 291 -0.65 0.26 19.94
N GLU A 292 -0.07 0.37 21.13
CA GLU A 292 0.27 -0.78 21.97
C GLU A 292 -0.97 -1.63 22.28
N GLU A 293 -2.11 -0.99 22.50
CA GLU A 293 -3.39 -1.63 22.82
C GLU A 293 -3.92 -2.52 21.69
N CYS A 294 -3.39 -2.38 20.46
CA CYS A 294 -3.76 -3.25 19.36
C CYS A 294 -3.23 -4.68 19.52
N GLY A 295 -2.17 -4.90 20.30
CA GLY A 295 -1.61 -6.23 20.55
C GLY A 295 -2.63 -7.20 21.16
N ASP A 296 -3.49 -6.70 22.05
CA ASP A 296 -4.52 -7.49 22.74
C ASP A 296 -5.96 -7.18 22.27
N CYS A 297 -6.12 -6.26 21.32
CA CYS A 297 -7.43 -5.87 20.81
C CYS A 297 -8.09 -7.03 20.06
N VAL A 298 -9.27 -7.49 20.53
CA VAL A 298 -10.03 -8.58 19.89
C VAL A 298 -10.29 -8.33 18.40
N HIS A 299 -10.51 -7.08 17.99
CA HIS A 299 -10.74 -6.77 16.57
C HIS A 299 -9.47 -6.88 15.74
N PHE A 300 -8.31 -6.59 16.32
CA PHE A 300 -7.02 -6.71 15.67
C PHE A 300 -6.59 -8.17 15.56
N THR A 301 -6.60 -8.89 16.67
CA THR A 301 -6.20 -10.30 16.75
C THR A 301 -7.11 -11.25 15.95
N THR A 302 -8.35 -10.83 15.65
CA THR A 302 -9.29 -11.57 14.79
C THR A 302 -9.39 -11.02 13.36
N ASN A 303 -8.46 -10.15 12.92
CA ASN A 303 -8.41 -9.57 11.57
C ASN A 303 -9.67 -8.79 11.14
N ARG A 304 -10.42 -8.23 12.10
CA ARG A 304 -11.56 -7.31 11.82
C ARG A 304 -11.11 -5.87 11.65
N CYS A 305 -9.93 -5.51 12.14
CA CYS A 305 -9.33 -4.19 12.00
C CYS A 305 -7.81 -4.35 11.96
N HIS A 306 -7.13 -3.79 10.96
CA HIS A 306 -5.66 -3.78 10.89
C HIS A 306 -5.05 -2.52 11.49
N GLY A 307 -5.87 -1.73 12.23
CA GLY A 307 -5.41 -0.56 12.97
C GLY A 307 -4.88 0.57 12.09
N GLY A 308 -5.49 0.78 10.93
CA GLY A 308 -5.20 1.95 10.09
C GLY A 308 -4.29 1.63 8.92
N CYS A 309 -3.97 2.65 8.13
CA CYS A 309 -3.05 2.50 7.00
C CYS A 309 -1.64 2.16 7.51
N LEU A 310 -0.99 1.16 6.90
CA LEU A 310 0.37 0.75 7.25
C LEU A 310 1.41 1.87 7.05
N ALA A 311 1.14 2.83 6.16
CA ALA A 311 2.03 3.98 5.96
C ALA A 311 2.13 4.89 7.20
N HIS A 312 1.18 4.84 8.13
CA HIS A 312 1.25 5.58 9.40
C HIS A 312 2.21 4.98 10.43
N ARG A 313 2.70 3.76 10.19
CA ARG A 313 3.57 3.09 11.15
C ARG A 313 4.92 3.80 11.25
N GLN A 314 5.64 3.53 12.33
CA GLN A 314 7.02 3.99 12.43
C GLN A 314 7.89 3.11 11.55
N TRP A 315 8.61 3.77 10.66
CA TRP A 315 9.66 3.23 9.81
C TRP A 315 10.88 4.06 10.24
N GLY A 316 11.84 3.48 10.96
CA GLY A 316 12.95 4.25 11.56
C GLY A 316 13.78 5.05 10.54
N ASP A 317 14.70 5.91 10.99
CA ASP A 317 15.58 6.74 10.15
C ASP A 317 16.53 5.94 9.21
N GLY A 318 16.41 4.62 9.21
CA GLY A 318 16.94 3.71 8.20
C GLY A 318 16.10 2.44 8.17
N ILE A 319 15.24 2.34 7.15
CA ILE A 319 14.78 1.08 6.53
C ILE A 319 14.16 0.05 7.50
N ILE A 320 12.83 0.05 7.65
CA ILE A 320 12.10 -1.22 7.82
C ILE A 320 11.80 -1.74 6.42
N GLY A 321 12.80 -2.37 5.81
CA GLY A 321 12.68 -3.22 4.63
C GLY A 321 12.13 -4.57 5.05
N ALA A 322 10.84 -4.59 5.37
CA ALA A 322 10.04 -5.74 5.77
C ALA A 322 9.98 -6.87 4.72
N THR A 323 11.08 -7.50 4.28
CA THR A 323 10.97 -8.70 3.44
C THR A 323 10.71 -9.90 4.33
N LEU A 324 9.43 -10.20 4.45
CA LEU A 324 8.92 -11.16 5.40
C LEU A 324 8.52 -12.42 4.63
N LYS A 325 9.37 -13.45 4.71
CA LYS A 325 9.06 -14.80 4.21
C LYS A 325 8.38 -15.57 5.36
N THR A 326 7.22 -16.18 5.12
CA THR A 326 6.60 -17.12 6.06
C THR A 326 7.03 -18.54 5.76
N TRP A 327 7.49 -19.34 6.74
CA TRP A 327 7.40 -20.82 6.69
C TRP A 327 7.26 -21.47 8.10
N SER A 328 7.14 -22.79 8.11
CA SER A 328 6.54 -23.71 9.10
C SER A 328 7.54 -24.53 9.91
N VAL A 329 7.20 -24.89 11.16
CA VAL A 329 7.95 -25.87 11.98
C VAL A 329 7.69 -27.31 11.53
N LYS A 330 8.74 -28.15 11.47
CA LYS A 330 8.69 -29.60 11.19
C LYS A 330 9.14 -30.44 12.39
N GLU A 331 8.63 -31.69 12.47
CA GLU A 331 8.88 -32.68 13.53
C GLU A 331 10.16 -33.53 13.35
N ASP A 332 11.23 -33.01 12.72
CA ASP A 332 12.40 -33.84 12.32
C ASP A 332 13.61 -33.82 13.26
N GLY A 333 13.49 -33.18 14.43
CA GLY A 333 14.56 -33.13 15.45
C GLY A 333 15.61 -32.04 15.22
N SER A 334 15.36 -31.12 14.28
CA SER A 334 16.11 -29.87 14.13
C SER A 334 15.72 -28.86 15.23
N LYS A 335 16.72 -28.16 15.79
CA LYS A 335 16.52 -27.19 16.88
C LYS A 335 16.10 -25.84 16.32
N VAL A 336 15.12 -25.20 16.95
CA VAL A 336 14.65 -23.86 16.59
C VAL A 336 15.13 -22.86 17.65
N PHE A 337 15.72 -21.75 17.21
CA PHE A 337 16.14 -20.67 18.11
C PHE A 337 15.34 -19.40 17.82
N ARG A 338 15.07 -18.62 18.86
CA ARG A 338 14.45 -17.29 18.76
C ARG A 338 15.22 -16.27 19.58
N PHE A 339 15.25 -15.00 19.13
CA PHE A 339 15.72 -13.90 19.98
C PHE A 339 14.73 -13.63 21.11
N ARG A 340 15.28 -13.23 22.27
CA ARG A 340 14.46 -12.73 23.36
C ARG A 340 13.85 -11.38 22.99
N GLU A 341 12.70 -11.10 23.58
CA GLU A 341 11.88 -9.92 23.23
C GLU A 341 12.54 -8.58 23.62
N ASN A 342 13.52 -8.61 24.52
CA ASN A 342 14.23 -7.47 25.09
C ASN A 342 15.57 -7.14 24.40
N ILE A 343 15.85 -7.79 23.27
CA ILE A 343 17.06 -7.57 22.49
C ILE A 343 16.87 -6.40 21.51
N ILE A 344 17.78 -5.43 21.56
CA ILE A 344 17.89 -4.32 20.63
C ILE A 344 19.14 -4.52 19.78
N ILE A 345 18.97 -4.49 18.46
CA ILE A 345 20.06 -4.54 17.50
C ILE A 345 20.13 -3.19 16.79
N GLY A 346 21.31 -2.58 16.78
CA GLY A 346 21.53 -1.27 16.17
C GLY A 346 22.89 -1.18 15.49
N LYS A 347 22.98 -0.27 14.52
CA LYS A 347 24.23 0.07 13.83
C LYS A 347 24.76 1.38 14.43
N TYR A 348 26.02 1.39 14.85
CA TYR A 348 26.65 2.53 15.50
C TYR A 348 27.95 2.91 14.78
N GLN A 349 28.17 4.20 14.60
CA GLN A 349 29.39 4.72 13.97
C GLN A 349 30.28 5.38 15.03
N ALA A 350 31.50 4.89 15.22
CA ALA A 350 32.40 5.42 16.22
C ALA A 350 32.88 6.84 15.83
N ILE A 351 32.87 7.77 16.78
CA ILE A 351 33.09 9.22 16.55
C ILE A 351 34.47 9.54 15.93
N ASN A 352 35.44 8.62 15.98
CA ASN A 352 36.79 8.78 15.43
C ASN A 352 37.27 7.61 14.56
N GLY A 353 36.38 6.74 14.07
CA GLY A 353 36.70 5.60 13.22
C GLY A 353 35.92 5.63 11.91
N ASN A 354 36.51 5.16 10.81
CA ASN A 354 35.84 4.98 9.51
C ASN A 354 35.10 3.63 9.41
N GLU A 355 35.05 2.82 10.48
CA GLU A 355 34.41 1.52 10.49
C GLU A 355 33.07 1.58 11.24
N GLU A 356 32.04 1.00 10.63
CA GLU A 356 30.70 0.87 11.21
C GLU A 356 30.65 -0.38 12.07
N GLU A 357 30.17 -0.26 13.31
CA GLU A 357 30.07 -1.38 14.23
C GLU A 357 28.60 -1.71 14.49
N ILE A 358 28.31 -3.00 14.58
CA ILE A 358 26.96 -3.48 14.86
C ILE A 358 26.92 -3.96 16.30
N LEU A 359 25.98 -3.42 17.06
CA LEU A 359 25.82 -3.70 18.48
C LEU A 359 24.50 -4.42 18.71
N VAL A 360 24.60 -5.57 19.36
CA VAL A 360 23.45 -6.32 19.87
C VAL A 360 23.45 -6.14 21.38
N SER A 361 22.35 -5.62 21.91
CA SER A 361 22.22 -5.29 23.33
C SER A 361 20.96 -5.90 23.94
N ASP A 362 21.11 -6.55 25.09
CA ASP A 362 19.98 -6.93 25.92
C ASP A 362 19.71 -5.80 26.93
N THR A 363 18.54 -5.19 26.80
CA THR A 363 18.11 -4.06 27.62
C THR A 363 17.81 -4.40 29.08
N GLN A 364 17.59 -5.68 29.41
CA GLN A 364 17.39 -6.14 30.78
C GLN A 364 18.71 -6.48 31.46
N SER A 365 19.66 -7.10 30.76
CA SER A 365 20.94 -7.48 31.35
C SER A 365 22.04 -6.43 31.19
N ASN A 366 21.80 -5.34 30.44
CA ASN A 366 22.78 -4.32 30.08
C ASN A 366 24.06 -4.90 29.43
N LEU A 367 23.91 -6.03 28.75
CA LEU A 367 25.00 -6.68 28.03
C LEU A 367 24.95 -6.24 26.58
N THR A 368 26.09 -5.81 26.05
CA THR A 368 26.25 -5.40 24.66
C THR A 368 27.46 -6.11 24.10
N PHE A 369 27.34 -6.67 22.90
CA PHE A 369 28.48 -7.23 22.17
C PHE A 369 28.42 -6.85 20.69
N GLN A 370 29.58 -6.95 20.04
CA GLN A 370 29.80 -6.59 18.65
C GLN A 370 29.54 -7.81 17.76
N ALA A 371 28.72 -7.65 16.72
CA ALA A 371 28.44 -8.68 15.73
C ALA A 371 28.89 -8.22 14.34
N SER A 372 29.15 -9.17 13.43
CA SER A 372 29.37 -8.86 12.01
C SER A 372 28.03 -8.65 11.27
N GLU A 373 28.11 -8.05 10.08
CA GLU A 373 26.93 -7.72 9.26
C GLU A 373 26.18 -8.97 8.75
N ASP A 374 26.91 -10.05 8.46
CA ASP A 374 26.36 -11.34 8.04
C ASP A 374 25.52 -12.01 9.14
N LEU A 375 25.91 -11.81 10.40
CA LEU A 375 25.22 -12.34 11.58
C LEU A 375 23.92 -11.59 11.91
N LEU A 376 23.81 -10.32 11.48
CA LEU A 376 22.58 -9.53 11.59
C LEU A 376 21.52 -10.03 10.61
N THR A 377 21.95 -10.41 9.41
CA THR A 377 21.09 -11.05 8.41
C THR A 377 20.53 -12.37 8.93
N LEU A 378 21.36 -13.17 9.62
CA LEU A 378 20.92 -14.36 10.35
C LEU A 378 19.93 -14.04 11.45
N ALA A 379 20.17 -12.98 12.22
CA ALA A 379 19.30 -12.61 13.33
C ALA A 379 17.84 -12.35 12.90
N HIS A 380 17.66 -11.76 11.72
CA HIS A 380 16.35 -11.52 11.12
C HIS A 380 15.64 -12.79 10.59
N LEU A 381 16.39 -13.88 10.38
CA LEU A 381 15.84 -15.18 9.93
C LEU A 381 15.39 -16.05 11.11
N PHE A 382 15.83 -15.75 12.35
CA PHE A 382 15.37 -16.42 13.57
C PHE A 382 14.00 -15.90 14.00
N ASP A 383 12.97 -16.34 13.29
CA ASP A 383 11.56 -15.99 13.53
C ASP A 383 10.83 -16.98 14.46
N GLY A 384 11.57 -17.95 15.02
CA GLY A 384 11.03 -19.04 15.82
C GLY A 384 10.24 -20.08 15.03
N ARG A 385 10.38 -20.10 13.69
CA ARG A 385 9.72 -21.08 12.80
C ARG A 385 10.66 -21.71 11.79
N THR A 386 11.78 -21.06 11.51
CA THR A 386 12.81 -21.52 10.58
C THR A 386 13.92 -22.27 11.32
N THR A 387 14.29 -23.45 10.82
CA THR A 387 15.37 -24.25 11.42
C THR A 387 16.75 -23.68 11.05
N ILE A 388 17.78 -23.96 11.85
CA ILE A 388 19.15 -23.50 11.57
C ILE A 388 19.62 -23.95 10.18
N SER A 389 19.36 -25.21 9.82
CA SER A 389 19.73 -25.75 8.52
C SER A 389 19.02 -25.04 7.37
N GLU A 390 17.78 -24.60 7.57
CA GLU A 390 17.06 -23.79 6.58
C GLU A 390 17.63 -22.37 6.46
N CYS A 391 18.02 -21.73 7.57
CA CYS A 391 18.68 -20.42 7.55
C CYS A 391 19.99 -20.46 6.75
N ILE A 392 20.81 -21.48 6.99
CA ILE A 392 22.10 -21.67 6.32
C ILE A 392 21.90 -21.92 4.82
N GLN A 393 20.96 -22.79 4.46
CA GLN A 393 20.67 -23.07 3.06
C GLN A 393 20.12 -21.84 2.32
N ILE A 394 19.32 -21.01 3.02
CA ILE A 394 18.82 -19.75 2.46
C ILE A 394 19.99 -18.79 2.20
N MET A 395 20.97 -18.68 3.09
CA MET A 395 22.10 -17.77 2.89
C MET A 395 23.07 -18.24 1.81
N ALA A 396 23.45 -19.52 1.82
CA ALA A 396 24.37 -20.09 0.84
C ALA A 396 23.84 -19.93 -0.60
N ASN A 397 22.51 -19.99 -0.77
CA ASN A 397 21.87 -19.85 -2.07
C ASN A 397 21.70 -18.39 -2.53
N ASN A 398 21.88 -17.40 -1.64
CA ASN A 398 21.64 -15.99 -1.95
C ASN A 398 22.91 -15.12 -1.88
N ILE A 399 24.05 -15.66 -1.43
CA ILE A 399 25.34 -14.95 -1.41
C ILE A 399 26.30 -15.68 -2.36
N GLU A 400 26.63 -15.07 -3.49
CA GLU A 400 27.53 -15.66 -4.49
C GLU A 400 28.93 -15.93 -3.90
N GLY A 401 29.37 -17.19 -3.97
CA GLY A 401 30.74 -17.60 -3.60
C GLY A 401 30.92 -18.11 -2.17
N ILE A 402 29.85 -18.27 -1.40
CA ILE A 402 29.88 -18.81 -0.04
C ILE A 402 29.17 -20.18 -0.02
N GLU A 403 29.90 -21.24 0.34
CA GLU A 403 29.34 -22.59 0.44
C GLU A 403 28.59 -22.78 1.77
N ALA A 404 27.58 -23.65 1.79
CA ALA A 404 26.75 -23.89 2.99
C ALA A 404 27.56 -24.42 4.19
N GLU A 405 28.68 -25.10 3.93
CA GLU A 405 29.60 -25.60 4.95
C GLU A 405 30.37 -24.46 5.63
N ASP A 406 30.76 -23.42 4.89
CA ASP A 406 31.48 -22.26 5.44
C ASP A 406 30.54 -21.38 6.31
N LEU A 407 29.26 -21.29 5.95
CA LEU A 407 28.23 -20.58 6.72
C LEU A 407 27.85 -21.29 8.02
N GLN A 408 27.98 -22.61 8.08
CA GLN A 408 27.63 -23.39 9.26
C GLN A 408 28.50 -23.02 10.45
N ASP A 409 29.81 -22.83 10.23
CA ASP A 409 30.76 -22.44 11.29
C ASP A 409 30.48 -21.03 11.83
N GLU A 410 30.12 -20.08 10.95
CA GLU A 410 29.77 -18.70 11.36
C GLU A 410 28.45 -18.66 12.14
N VAL A 411 27.44 -19.41 11.68
CA VAL A 411 26.16 -19.54 12.37
C VAL A 411 26.35 -20.19 13.74
N ASP A 412 27.14 -21.25 13.83
CA ASP A 412 27.41 -21.94 15.08
C ASP A 412 28.19 -21.05 16.06
N GLN A 413 29.16 -20.26 15.57
CA GLN A 413 29.89 -19.29 16.38
C GLN A 413 28.97 -18.18 16.90
N PHE A 414 28.03 -17.70 16.09
CA PHE A 414 27.05 -16.70 16.49
C PHE A 414 26.03 -17.24 17.47
N LEU A 415 25.48 -18.42 17.21
CA LEU A 415 24.56 -19.10 18.14
C LEU A 415 25.25 -19.36 19.48
N PHE A 416 26.50 -19.80 19.48
CA PHE A 416 27.29 -19.97 20.69
C PHE A 416 27.48 -18.64 21.43
N THR A 417 27.83 -17.56 20.72
CA THR A 417 28.03 -16.24 21.31
C THR A 417 26.72 -15.69 21.87
N ALA A 418 25.64 -15.71 21.09
CA ALA A 418 24.33 -15.24 21.50
C ALA A 418 23.75 -16.09 22.64
N TRP A 419 24.01 -17.40 22.68
CA TRP A 419 23.64 -18.28 23.79
C TRP A 419 24.47 -18.01 25.06
N MET A 420 25.78 -17.85 24.93
CA MET A 420 26.68 -17.48 26.04
C MET A 420 26.28 -16.14 26.69
N HIS A 421 25.77 -15.21 25.88
CA HIS A 421 25.25 -13.93 26.33
C HIS A 421 23.75 -13.94 26.68
N ASN A 422 23.09 -15.11 26.68
CA ASN A 422 21.68 -15.31 27.04
C ASN A 422 20.68 -14.50 26.17
N LEU A 423 20.96 -14.34 24.89
CA LEU A 423 20.15 -13.51 23.98
C LEU A 423 19.13 -14.33 23.17
N LEU A 424 19.32 -15.64 23.13
CA LEU A 424 18.47 -16.60 22.45
C LEU A 424 17.69 -17.45 23.46
N GLU A 425 16.55 -17.95 23.00
CA GLU A 425 15.81 -19.02 23.64
C GLU A 425 15.74 -20.22 22.70
N GLU A 426 16.08 -21.40 23.22
CA GLU A 426 15.97 -22.67 22.52
C GLU A 426 14.52 -23.14 22.60
N VAL A 427 13.91 -23.42 21.44
CA VAL A 427 12.56 -23.94 21.30
C VAL A 427 12.68 -25.34 20.69
N LEU A 428 12.09 -26.32 21.38
CA LEU A 428 12.20 -27.77 21.15
C LEU A 428 12.37 -28.19 19.68
#